data_AF-A0A8H3UPH9-F1
#
_entry.id   AF-A0A8H3UPH9-F1
#
_cell.length_a   1.000
_cell.length_b   1.000
_cell.length_c   1.000
_cell.angle_alpha   90.00
_cell.angle_beta   90.00
_cell.angle_gamma   90.00
#
_symmetry.space_group_name_H-M   'P 1'
#
loop_
_entity.id
_entity.type
_entity.pdbx_description
1 polymer ?
#
loop_
_entity_poly.entity_id
_entity_poly.type
_entity_poly.pdbx_seq_one_letter_code
_entity_poly.pdbx_strand_id
1 'polypeptide(L)'
;MDWDSCAELENLNKALNWFRKFRECRGEPLTSWVSSFHQYHLPCRLANEDIAKEKRGSFNWTCKVIFTNGEAWMVRFPIDGKVKNPDEKVEIEVATIKVIRENTDIPVPEVKAWGLASENKLELGPFIITSFIEGVSLADFLRDQNDQESRMLREDVDDVDIQTIYKQIAHFMLQLSRLNFPRIGSLSNESHKDDGTNFAATISSRPMTWKAHEILNVGGVNVFSPANTTFSSTAEYLQHVAEQDWRHLNEQLNSVDNEEDARLKYTFWRVFQKLVPRFVSHDYDRGPFKLICDDFGPSNMMVNNTKDLKIVAVFDWEWSYAGPYQLFCCPPRWLVFDRPNQWAYEDERLQRYIKYLDILIQALEKEEVDTSQDVAPMEERLSTMMKGQKGGQMWFHHIIWEGFNGPTCVPFQKLRAAVPDFDELAAAIPEEEIDEFVKTKMQHLIDYKNKLDAYGDAAKCLR
;
A
#
# COMPACT_ATOMS: atom_id res chain seq x y z
N MET A 1 16.82 -2.92 -5.01
CA MET A 1 17.67 -2.31 -3.94
C MET A 1 17.40 -3.10 -2.68
N ASP A 2 18.40 -3.28 -1.82
CA ASP A 2 18.23 -4.09 -0.61
C ASP A 2 17.74 -3.24 0.56
N TRP A 3 17.26 -3.91 1.61
CA TRP A 3 16.90 -3.25 2.86
C TRP A 3 18.17 -2.82 3.63
N ASP A 4 18.10 -1.72 4.36
CA ASP A 4 19.17 -1.27 5.27
C ASP A 4 19.00 -2.00 6.62
N SER A 5 19.88 -2.96 6.88
CA SER A 5 19.82 -3.77 8.11
C SER A 5 20.00 -2.94 9.38
N CYS A 6 20.70 -1.80 9.34
CA CYS A 6 20.80 -0.91 10.49
C CYS A 6 19.43 -0.25 10.76
N ALA A 7 18.77 0.25 9.72
CA ALA A 7 17.44 0.84 9.83
C ALA A 7 16.41 -0.19 10.34
N GLU A 8 16.46 -1.43 9.83
CA GLU A 8 15.63 -2.53 10.32
C GLU A 8 15.86 -2.84 11.80
N LEU A 9 17.11 -2.91 12.25
CA LEU A 9 17.44 -3.19 13.66
C LEU A 9 16.96 -2.06 14.59
N GLU A 10 17.16 -0.80 14.20
CA GLU A 10 16.64 0.35 14.95
C GLU A 10 15.11 0.30 15.08
N ASN A 11 14.42 0.00 13.99
CA ASN A 11 12.98 -0.10 13.94
C ASN A 11 12.44 -1.31 14.68
N LEU A 12 13.14 -2.45 14.63
CA LEU A 12 12.82 -3.61 15.44
C LEU A 12 12.93 -3.30 16.93
N ASN A 13 13.96 -2.55 17.35
CA ASN A 13 14.10 -2.14 18.74
C ASN A 13 12.94 -1.24 19.21
N LYS A 14 12.50 -0.29 18.37
CA LYS A 14 11.31 0.53 18.62
C LYS A 14 10.05 -0.34 18.76
N ALA A 15 9.85 -1.29 17.84
CA ALA A 15 8.71 -2.21 17.89
C ALA A 15 8.72 -3.09 19.14
N LEU A 16 9.90 -3.55 19.59
CA LEU A 16 10.05 -4.32 20.82
C LEU A 16 9.73 -3.47 22.06
N ASN A 17 10.17 -2.21 22.10
CA ASN A 17 9.84 -1.29 23.19
C ASN A 17 8.35 -0.97 23.24
N TRP A 18 7.75 -0.68 22.08
CA TRP A 18 6.31 -0.52 21.95
C TRP A 18 5.56 -1.74 22.46
N PHE A 19 6.00 -2.95 22.09
CA PHE A 19 5.37 -4.19 22.53
C PHE A 19 5.49 -4.44 24.04
N ARG A 20 6.62 -4.08 24.67
CA ARG A 20 6.77 -4.13 26.12
C ARG A 20 5.72 -3.26 26.81
N LYS A 21 5.56 -2.02 26.32
CA LYS A 21 4.54 -1.09 26.83
C LYS A 21 3.12 -1.60 26.61
N PHE A 22 2.83 -2.13 25.42
CA PHE A 22 1.53 -2.76 25.15
C PHE A 22 1.22 -3.87 26.15
N ARG A 23 2.20 -4.73 26.46
CA ARG A 23 2.04 -5.82 27.45
C ARG A 23 1.68 -5.30 28.84
N GLU A 24 2.27 -4.19 29.27
CA GLU A 24 1.98 -3.57 30.57
C GLU A 24 0.54 -3.04 30.63
N CYS A 25 0.00 -2.55 29.52
CA CYS A 25 -1.35 -1.96 29.47
C CYS A 25 -2.46 -2.94 29.07
N ARG A 26 -2.15 -4.10 28.44
CA ARG A 26 -3.11 -5.00 27.77
C ARG A 26 -4.32 -5.44 28.63
N GLY A 27 -4.18 -5.54 29.96
CA GLY A 27 -5.23 -6.05 30.84
C GLY A 27 -6.31 -5.03 31.19
N GLU A 28 -6.53 -4.84 32.49
CA GLU A 28 -7.49 -3.87 33.03
C GLU A 28 -7.29 -2.44 32.50
N PRO A 29 -6.06 -1.91 32.31
CA PRO A 29 -5.88 -0.56 31.77
C PRO A 29 -6.47 -0.40 30.36
N LEU A 30 -6.16 -1.32 29.44
CA LEU A 30 -6.69 -1.31 28.07
C LEU A 30 -8.21 -1.46 28.07
N THR A 31 -8.75 -2.45 28.78
CA THR A 31 -10.20 -2.71 28.79
C THR A 31 -11.00 -1.59 29.44
N SER A 32 -10.49 -0.97 30.51
CA SER A 32 -11.10 0.22 31.13
C SER A 32 -11.04 1.43 30.21
N TRP A 33 -9.92 1.62 29.52
CA TRP A 33 -9.78 2.68 28.52
C TRP A 33 -10.75 2.49 27.34
N VAL A 34 -10.87 1.28 26.79
CA VAL A 34 -11.83 0.97 25.71
C VAL A 34 -13.28 1.17 26.18
N SER A 35 -13.60 0.75 27.41
CA SER A 35 -14.91 0.96 28.02
C SER A 35 -15.32 2.43 28.05
N SER A 36 -14.36 3.36 28.19
CA SER A 36 -14.64 4.79 28.19
C SER A 36 -15.20 5.34 26.87
N PHE A 37 -14.99 4.64 25.75
CA PHE A 37 -15.55 5.02 24.43
C PHE A 37 -16.94 4.43 24.17
N HIS A 38 -17.39 3.48 25.00
CA HIS A 38 -18.72 2.90 24.87
C HIS A 38 -19.76 3.87 25.41
N GLN A 39 -20.85 4.10 24.67
CA GLN A 39 -21.91 5.08 25.03
C GLN A 39 -22.50 4.88 26.44
N TYR A 40 -22.54 3.65 26.93
CA TYR A 40 -23.01 3.29 28.27
C TYR A 40 -21.89 2.91 29.25
N HIS A 41 -20.62 3.15 28.89
CA HIS A 41 -19.44 2.75 29.67
C HIS A 41 -19.49 1.30 30.15
N LEU A 42 -19.93 0.39 29.27
CA LEU A 42 -20.06 -1.02 29.64
C LEU A 42 -18.68 -1.62 29.87
N PRO A 43 -18.50 -2.43 30.92
CA PRO A 43 -17.28 -3.21 31.08
C PRO A 43 -17.07 -4.12 29.86
N CYS A 44 -15.81 -4.34 29.50
CA CYS A 44 -15.43 -5.27 28.45
C CYS A 44 -14.24 -6.12 28.89
N ARG A 45 -14.04 -7.24 28.19
CA ARG A 45 -12.88 -8.11 28.35
C ARG A 45 -12.20 -8.33 27.01
N LEU A 46 -10.95 -8.74 27.02
CA LEU A 46 -10.30 -9.27 25.83
C LEU A 46 -10.96 -10.61 25.44
N ALA A 47 -11.11 -10.82 24.12
CA ALA A 47 -11.61 -12.09 23.59
C ALA A 47 -10.60 -13.23 23.82
N ASN A 48 -9.31 -12.91 23.75
CA ASN A 48 -8.21 -13.85 23.96
C ASN A 48 -7.46 -13.48 25.24
N GLU A 49 -7.32 -14.40 26.18
CA GLU A 49 -6.49 -14.18 27.38
C GLU A 49 -4.99 -14.27 27.03
N ASP A 50 -4.64 -15.20 26.14
CA ASP A 50 -3.29 -15.39 25.64
C ASP A 50 -2.97 -14.40 24.51
N ILE A 51 -1.94 -13.58 24.73
CA ILE A 51 -1.43 -12.60 23.76
C ILE A 51 -0.95 -13.27 22.47
N ALA A 52 -0.48 -14.52 22.52
CA ALA A 52 -0.06 -15.27 21.34
C ALA A 52 -1.21 -15.60 20.39
N LYS A 53 -2.46 -15.51 20.85
CA LYS A 53 -3.67 -15.73 20.05
C LYS A 53 -4.23 -14.44 19.45
N GLU A 54 -3.64 -13.28 19.77
CA GLU A 54 -3.99 -12.03 19.10
C GLU A 54 -3.40 -11.99 17.69
N LYS A 55 -4.18 -11.49 16.74
CA LYS A 55 -3.71 -11.31 15.37
C LYS A 55 -2.84 -10.05 15.31
N ARG A 56 -1.63 -10.19 14.79
CA ARG A 56 -0.76 -9.08 14.41
C ARG A 56 -0.72 -9.00 12.88
N GLY A 57 -1.02 -7.83 12.34
CA GLY A 57 -0.75 -7.53 10.94
C GLY A 57 0.72 -7.17 10.72
N SER A 58 1.06 -6.78 9.50
CA SER A 58 2.40 -6.27 9.19
C SER A 58 2.68 -4.98 9.96
N PHE A 59 1.71 -4.07 10.04
CA PHE A 59 1.87 -2.71 10.58
C PHE A 59 1.13 -2.44 11.89
N ASN A 60 0.03 -3.14 12.14
CA ASN A 60 -0.87 -2.86 13.26
C ASN A 60 -0.96 -4.06 14.23
N TRP A 61 -1.06 -3.75 15.52
CA TRP A 61 -1.48 -4.70 16.54
C TRP A 61 -2.99 -4.62 16.75
N THR A 62 -3.67 -5.77 16.85
CA THR A 62 -5.13 -5.82 16.95
C THR A 62 -5.62 -6.58 18.20
N CYS A 63 -6.57 -5.99 18.93
CA CYS A 63 -7.15 -6.58 20.15
C CYS A 63 -8.67 -6.66 20.04
N LYS A 64 -9.24 -7.87 20.05
CA LYS A 64 -10.70 -8.05 20.06
C LYS A 64 -11.18 -7.91 21.49
N VAL A 65 -12.09 -6.98 21.73
CA VAL A 65 -12.78 -6.81 23.00
C VAL A 65 -14.23 -7.24 22.88
N ILE A 66 -14.79 -7.75 23.97
CA ILE A 66 -16.19 -8.17 24.07
C ILE A 66 -16.79 -7.50 25.30
N PHE A 67 -17.84 -6.72 25.08
CA PHE A 67 -18.60 -6.04 26.12
C PHE A 67 -19.57 -7.00 26.82
N THR A 68 -20.04 -6.61 28.02
CA THR A 68 -20.99 -7.42 28.81
C THR A 68 -22.33 -7.68 28.11
N ASN A 69 -22.72 -6.84 27.14
CA ASN A 69 -23.90 -7.01 26.30
C ASN A 69 -23.66 -7.95 25.09
N GLY A 70 -22.45 -8.48 24.91
CA GLY A 70 -22.07 -9.33 23.78
C GLY A 70 -21.59 -8.57 22.53
N GLU A 71 -21.65 -7.24 22.52
CA GLU A 71 -21.06 -6.43 21.44
C GLU A 71 -19.53 -6.65 21.40
N ALA A 72 -18.95 -6.74 20.21
CA ALA A 72 -17.53 -6.95 20.02
C ALA A 72 -16.92 -5.85 19.17
N TRP A 73 -15.79 -5.29 19.62
CA TRP A 73 -15.02 -4.27 18.90
C TRP A 73 -13.61 -4.75 18.62
N MET A 74 -13.00 -4.17 17.60
CA MET A 74 -11.62 -4.38 17.21
C MET A 74 -10.83 -3.10 17.49
N VAL A 75 -9.89 -3.18 18.42
CA VAL A 75 -8.95 -2.09 18.74
C VAL A 75 -7.67 -2.30 17.94
N ARG A 76 -7.21 -1.27 17.23
CA ARG A 76 -6.04 -1.31 16.35
C ARG A 76 -5.06 -0.20 16.73
N PHE A 77 -3.78 -0.56 16.84
CA PHE A 77 -2.69 0.39 17.09
C PHE A 77 -1.60 0.21 16.02
N PRO A 78 -1.16 1.27 15.34
CA PRO A 78 0.08 1.25 14.58
C PRO A 78 1.27 0.91 15.50
N ILE A 79 2.11 -0.03 15.08
CA ILE A 79 3.26 -0.47 15.86
C ILE A 79 4.41 0.51 15.59
N ASP A 80 4.92 1.17 16.64
CA ASP A 80 6.11 2.03 16.51
C ASP A 80 7.30 1.23 15.98
N GLY A 81 8.15 1.88 15.18
CA GLY A 81 9.22 1.24 14.43
C GLY A 81 8.75 0.58 13.14
N LYS A 82 7.51 0.09 13.05
CA LYS A 82 6.96 -0.47 11.80
C LYS A 82 6.21 0.54 10.96
N VAL A 83 5.63 1.57 11.58
CA VAL A 83 4.86 2.61 10.91
C VAL A 83 5.57 3.95 11.04
N LYS A 84 5.76 4.64 9.91
CA LYS A 84 6.24 6.03 9.85
C LYS A 84 5.06 7.00 9.70
N ASN A 85 5.13 8.14 10.38
CA ASN A 85 4.05 9.13 10.45
C ASN A 85 2.70 8.51 10.88
N PRO A 86 2.64 7.79 12.02
CA PRO A 86 1.47 6.99 12.38
C PRO A 86 0.19 7.82 12.59
N ASP A 87 0.31 9.05 13.09
CA ASP A 87 -0.83 9.96 13.29
C ASP A 87 -1.48 10.34 11.94
N GLU A 88 -0.66 10.78 10.99
CA GLU A 88 -1.09 11.14 9.62
C GLU A 88 -1.74 9.92 8.93
N LYS A 89 -1.13 8.72 9.06
CA LYS A 89 -1.70 7.48 8.53
C LYS A 89 -3.09 7.17 9.10
N VAL A 90 -3.26 7.25 10.43
CA VAL A 90 -4.52 6.95 11.10
C VAL A 90 -5.61 7.95 10.69
N GLU A 91 -5.26 9.23 10.61
CA GLU A 91 -6.19 10.27 10.17
C GLU A 91 -6.72 10.00 8.75
N ILE A 92 -5.81 9.66 7.83
CA ILE A 92 -6.13 9.34 6.43
C ILE A 92 -7.02 8.09 6.33
N GLU A 93 -6.72 7.04 7.09
CA GLU A 93 -7.50 5.81 7.10
C GLU A 93 -8.93 6.07 7.56
N VAL A 94 -9.12 6.85 8.63
CA VAL A 94 -10.44 7.22 9.15
C VAL A 94 -11.21 8.10 8.17
N ALA A 95 -10.56 9.13 7.61
CA ALA A 95 -11.17 9.99 6.61
C ALA A 95 -11.62 9.19 5.38
N THR A 96 -10.80 8.25 4.93
CA THR A 96 -11.11 7.38 3.79
C THR A 96 -12.29 6.45 4.08
N ILE A 97 -12.31 5.78 5.26
CA ILE A 97 -13.43 4.93 5.68
C ILE A 97 -14.74 5.72 5.69
N LYS A 98 -14.72 6.96 6.21
CA LYS A 98 -15.89 7.85 6.23
C LYS A 98 -16.41 8.11 4.81
N VAL A 99 -15.54 8.51 3.89
CA VAL A 99 -15.93 8.79 2.50
C VAL A 99 -16.50 7.57 1.80
N ILE A 100 -15.87 6.41 1.98
CA ILE A 100 -16.33 5.15 1.37
C ILE A 100 -17.71 4.77 1.91
N ARG A 101 -17.88 4.81 3.24
CA ARG A 101 -19.17 4.50 3.89
C ARG A 101 -20.30 5.41 3.40
N GLU A 102 -20.01 6.69 3.22
CA GLU A 102 -21.02 7.67 2.83
C GLU A 102 -21.38 7.57 1.34
N ASN A 103 -20.45 7.18 0.47
CA ASN A 103 -20.61 7.32 -0.99
C ASN A 103 -20.67 6.00 -1.76
N THR A 104 -20.51 4.86 -1.09
CA THR A 104 -20.48 3.53 -1.72
C THR A 104 -21.23 2.50 -0.88
N ASP A 105 -21.47 1.32 -1.42
CA ASP A 105 -21.95 0.14 -0.69
C ASP A 105 -20.82 -0.78 -0.21
N ILE A 106 -19.55 -0.37 -0.38
CA ILE A 106 -18.39 -1.16 0.05
C ILE A 106 -18.48 -1.38 1.55
N PRO A 107 -18.46 -2.63 2.04
CA PRO A 107 -18.65 -2.91 3.44
C PRO A 107 -17.40 -2.56 4.24
N VAL A 108 -17.31 -1.35 4.75
CA VAL A 108 -16.24 -0.92 5.66
C VAL A 108 -16.69 -1.06 7.12
N PRO A 109 -15.79 -1.30 8.08
CA PRO A 109 -16.14 -1.42 9.50
C PRO A 109 -16.51 -0.06 10.12
N GLU A 110 -17.46 -0.06 11.05
CA GLU A 110 -17.91 1.16 11.72
C GLU A 110 -16.82 1.66 12.65
N VAL A 111 -16.36 2.91 12.47
CA VAL A 111 -15.40 3.54 13.38
C VAL A 111 -16.15 3.98 14.63
N LYS A 112 -15.84 3.34 15.77
CA LYS A 112 -16.44 3.65 17.08
C LYS A 112 -15.71 4.78 17.78
N ALA A 113 -14.39 4.79 17.66
CA ALA A 113 -13.51 5.85 18.15
C ALA A 113 -12.17 5.77 17.44
N TRP A 114 -11.44 6.87 17.42
CA TRP A 114 -10.06 6.94 16.95
C TRP A 114 -9.40 8.14 17.62
N GLY A 115 -8.08 8.24 17.54
CA GLY A 115 -7.36 9.40 18.06
C GLY A 115 -5.87 9.36 17.76
N LEU A 116 -5.24 10.52 17.86
CA LEU A 116 -3.82 10.73 17.67
C LEU A 116 -3.01 10.24 18.87
N ALA A 117 -1.68 10.11 18.71
CA ALA A 117 -0.79 9.69 19.79
C ALA A 117 -0.94 10.52 21.06
N SER A 118 -1.12 11.85 20.92
CA SER A 118 -1.32 12.77 22.05
C SER A 118 -2.62 12.56 22.83
N GLU A 119 -3.60 11.89 22.22
CA GLU A 119 -4.93 11.66 22.80
C GLU A 119 -5.04 10.26 23.44
N ASN A 120 -4.10 9.36 23.13
CA ASN A 120 -4.06 8.02 23.69
C ASN A 120 -3.40 8.00 25.08
N LYS A 121 -4.23 7.89 26.12
CA LYS A 121 -3.79 7.81 27.52
C LYS A 121 -2.94 6.58 27.86
N LEU A 122 -2.99 5.53 27.04
CA LEU A 122 -2.11 4.35 27.18
C LEU A 122 -0.72 4.61 26.57
N GLU A 123 -0.57 5.74 25.87
CA GLU A 123 0.66 6.17 25.21
C GLU A 123 1.22 5.08 24.27
N LEU A 124 0.32 4.36 23.57
CA LEU A 124 0.64 3.33 22.58
C LEU A 124 0.68 3.88 21.15
N GLY A 125 0.73 5.20 20.99
CA GLY A 125 0.57 5.88 19.69
C GLY A 125 -0.89 6.12 19.33
N PRO A 126 -1.19 6.49 18.08
CA PRO A 126 -2.57 6.69 17.63
C PRO A 126 -3.32 5.36 17.59
N PHE A 127 -4.65 5.42 17.43
CA PHE A 127 -5.48 4.23 17.46
C PHE A 127 -6.74 4.37 16.62
N ILE A 128 -7.29 3.23 16.22
CA ILE A 128 -8.64 3.11 15.62
C ILE A 128 -9.37 1.98 16.33
N ILE A 129 -10.59 2.25 16.81
CA ILE A 129 -11.53 1.27 17.36
C ILE A 129 -12.68 1.14 16.38
N THR A 130 -12.97 -0.08 15.96
CA THR A 130 -14.03 -0.37 15.01
C THR A 130 -14.98 -1.47 15.50
N SER A 131 -16.17 -1.57 14.90
CA SER A 131 -17.02 -2.75 15.05
C SER A 131 -16.26 -4.02 14.64
N PHE A 132 -16.30 -5.07 15.46
CA PHE A 132 -15.79 -6.37 15.03
C PHE A 132 -16.74 -6.98 14.00
N ILE A 133 -16.19 -7.51 12.90
CA ILE A 133 -16.96 -8.20 11.88
C ILE A 133 -16.55 -9.68 11.93
N GLU A 134 -17.52 -10.59 11.95
CA GLU A 134 -17.29 -12.03 11.89
C GLU A 134 -17.15 -12.48 10.42
N GLY A 135 -16.25 -13.42 10.16
CA GLY A 135 -16.05 -13.97 8.82
C GLY A 135 -14.73 -14.72 8.66
N VAL A 136 -14.41 -15.08 7.42
CA VAL A 136 -13.20 -15.78 7.02
C VAL A 136 -12.31 -14.84 6.20
N SER A 137 -11.04 -14.71 6.58
CA SER A 137 -10.05 -13.95 5.83
C SER A 137 -9.97 -14.47 4.40
N LEU A 138 -10.12 -13.57 3.42
CA LEU A 138 -10.05 -13.95 2.01
C LEU A 138 -8.63 -14.36 1.62
N ALA A 139 -7.60 -13.74 2.19
CA ALA A 139 -6.23 -14.22 2.05
C ALA A 139 -6.03 -15.63 2.61
N ASP A 140 -6.61 -15.94 3.77
CA ASP A 140 -6.45 -17.27 4.37
C ASP A 140 -7.13 -18.34 3.50
N PHE A 141 -8.23 -18.00 2.82
CA PHE A 141 -8.90 -18.87 1.86
C PHE A 141 -8.08 -19.08 0.58
N LEU A 142 -7.51 -18.00 0.03
CA LEU A 142 -6.82 -18.01 -1.27
C LEU A 142 -5.35 -18.43 -1.21
N ARG A 143 -4.72 -18.48 -0.04
CA ARG A 143 -3.33 -18.93 0.14
C ARG A 143 -3.28 -20.37 0.64
N ASP A 144 -2.22 -21.08 0.27
CA ASP A 144 -1.99 -22.41 0.81
C ASP A 144 -1.55 -22.31 2.27
N GLN A 145 -2.32 -22.90 3.17
CA GLN A 145 -2.02 -22.90 4.60
C GLN A 145 -0.95 -23.93 4.99
N ASN A 146 -0.67 -24.89 4.10
CA ASN A 146 0.35 -25.93 4.30
C ASN A 146 1.72 -25.49 3.79
N ASP A 147 1.77 -24.51 2.91
CA ASP A 147 3.00 -23.92 2.39
C ASP A 147 3.10 -22.45 2.81
N GLN A 148 3.64 -22.24 4.01
CA GLN A 148 3.86 -20.89 4.55
C GLN A 148 4.96 -20.11 3.78
N GLU A 149 5.77 -20.79 2.97
CA GLU A 149 6.76 -20.15 2.10
C GLU A 149 6.13 -19.66 0.79
N SER A 150 5.05 -20.31 0.34
CA SER A 150 4.29 -19.88 -0.84
C SER A 150 3.63 -18.52 -0.59
N ARG A 151 4.11 -17.52 -1.31
CA ARG A 151 3.55 -16.16 -1.32
C ARG A 151 2.40 -16.01 -2.30
N MET A 152 2.03 -17.08 -3.00
CA MET A 152 1.10 -17.05 -4.12
C MET A 152 -0.31 -17.46 -3.75
N LEU A 153 -1.24 -17.11 -4.63
CA LEU A 153 -2.56 -17.74 -4.65
C LEU A 153 -2.40 -19.26 -4.83
N ARG A 154 -3.14 -20.10 -4.10
CA ARG A 154 -3.08 -21.57 -4.21
C ARG A 154 -3.67 -22.06 -5.54
N GLU A 155 -3.20 -23.19 -6.06
CA GLU A 155 -3.53 -23.62 -7.43
C GLU A 155 -4.86 -24.35 -7.57
N ASP A 156 -5.39 -24.86 -6.47
CA ASP A 156 -6.61 -25.68 -6.41
C ASP A 156 -7.87 -24.86 -6.09
N VAL A 157 -7.81 -23.52 -6.16
CA VAL A 157 -9.01 -22.68 -6.12
C VAL A 157 -9.67 -22.72 -7.50
N ASP A 158 -10.95 -23.10 -7.52
CA ASP A 158 -11.73 -23.15 -8.76
C ASP A 158 -11.87 -21.77 -9.40
N ASP A 159 -11.80 -21.70 -10.73
CA ASP A 159 -11.95 -20.45 -11.46
C ASP A 159 -13.32 -19.78 -11.20
N VAL A 160 -14.35 -20.57 -10.86
CA VAL A 160 -15.69 -20.08 -10.48
C VAL A 160 -15.64 -19.28 -9.17
N ASP A 161 -14.83 -19.71 -8.21
CA ASP A 161 -14.65 -19.00 -6.93
C ASP A 161 -13.90 -17.69 -7.16
N ILE A 162 -12.83 -17.72 -7.97
CA ILE A 162 -12.10 -16.51 -8.37
C ILE A 162 -13.02 -15.52 -9.08
N GLN A 163 -13.85 -15.98 -10.01
CA GLN A 163 -14.85 -15.14 -10.69
C GLN A 163 -15.85 -14.54 -9.71
N THR A 164 -16.32 -15.31 -8.72
CA THR A 164 -17.27 -14.84 -7.69
C THR A 164 -16.66 -13.74 -6.82
N ILE A 165 -15.38 -13.89 -6.46
CA ILE A 165 -14.64 -12.90 -5.68
C ILE A 165 -14.39 -11.65 -6.54
N TYR A 166 -13.86 -11.82 -7.74
CA TYR A 166 -13.46 -10.71 -8.61
C TYR A 166 -14.65 -9.91 -9.11
N LYS A 167 -15.83 -10.52 -9.26
CA LYS A 167 -17.09 -9.81 -9.52
C LYS A 167 -17.37 -8.74 -8.45
N GLN A 168 -17.26 -9.11 -7.18
CA GLN A 168 -17.49 -8.18 -6.08
C GLN A 168 -16.41 -7.10 -6.01
N ILE A 169 -15.14 -7.47 -6.22
CA ILE A 169 -14.02 -6.51 -6.25
C ILE A 169 -14.20 -5.52 -7.42
N ALA A 170 -14.60 -6.01 -8.60
CA ALA A 170 -14.90 -5.17 -9.77
C ALA A 170 -16.01 -4.16 -9.45
N HIS A 171 -17.10 -4.60 -8.81
CA HIS A 171 -18.16 -3.70 -8.34
C HIS A 171 -17.64 -2.63 -7.37
N PHE A 172 -16.75 -2.98 -6.43
CA PHE A 172 -16.11 -2.02 -5.53
C PHE A 172 -15.22 -1.03 -6.29
N MET A 173 -14.39 -1.51 -7.23
CA MET A 173 -13.53 -0.67 -8.06
C MET A 173 -14.35 0.33 -8.90
N LEU A 174 -15.50 -0.10 -9.46
CA LEU A 174 -16.37 0.81 -10.20
C LEU A 174 -16.96 1.91 -9.31
N GLN A 175 -17.33 1.60 -8.07
CA GLN A 175 -17.79 2.62 -7.12
C GLN A 175 -16.67 3.59 -6.72
N LEU A 176 -15.46 3.08 -6.42
CA LEU A 176 -14.29 3.91 -6.15
C LEU A 176 -13.95 4.82 -7.34
N SER A 177 -14.11 4.32 -8.57
CA SER A 177 -13.85 5.09 -9.79
C SER A 177 -14.76 6.32 -9.95
N ARG A 178 -15.93 6.33 -9.30
CA ARG A 178 -16.87 7.47 -9.31
C ARG A 178 -16.48 8.57 -8.32
N LEU A 179 -15.58 8.28 -7.39
CA LEU A 179 -15.04 9.27 -6.45
C LEU A 179 -13.99 10.12 -7.16
N ASN A 180 -14.35 11.38 -7.43
CA ASN A 180 -13.48 12.35 -8.08
C ASN A 180 -12.91 13.34 -7.07
N PHE A 181 -11.63 13.66 -7.24
CA PHE A 181 -10.90 14.56 -6.38
C PHE A 181 -10.26 15.69 -7.18
N PRO A 182 -10.15 16.92 -6.62
CA PRO A 182 -9.69 18.10 -7.35
C PRO A 182 -8.17 18.19 -7.50
N ARG A 183 -7.41 17.42 -6.70
CA ARG A 183 -5.94 17.38 -6.71
C ARG A 183 -5.43 16.05 -6.16
N ILE A 184 -4.15 15.79 -6.34
CA ILE A 184 -3.46 14.62 -5.78
C ILE A 184 -2.96 14.97 -4.37
N GLY A 185 -3.25 14.09 -3.41
CA GLY A 185 -2.95 14.28 -1.99
C GLY A 185 -3.80 13.36 -1.13
N SER A 186 -3.61 13.39 0.19
CA SER A 186 -4.40 12.56 1.10
C SER A 186 -5.65 13.29 1.61
N LEU A 187 -6.67 12.50 1.95
CA LEU A 187 -7.91 13.01 2.49
C LEU A 187 -7.71 13.47 3.94
N SER A 188 -8.38 14.54 4.33
CA SER A 188 -8.52 14.95 5.74
C SER A 188 -9.92 14.67 6.27
N ASN A 189 -10.07 14.67 7.60
CA ASN A 189 -11.36 14.51 8.27
C ASN A 189 -12.39 15.61 7.96
N GLU A 190 -11.93 16.73 7.42
CA GLU A 190 -12.79 17.83 6.96
C GLU A 190 -13.56 17.47 5.68
N SER A 191 -13.24 16.34 5.02
CA SER A 191 -13.99 15.86 3.85
C SER A 191 -15.43 15.48 4.23
N HIS A 192 -16.40 15.99 3.47
CA HIS A 192 -17.83 15.78 3.73
C HIS A 192 -18.65 15.78 2.44
N LYS A 193 -19.89 15.28 2.52
CA LYS A 193 -20.89 15.51 1.48
C LYS A 193 -21.40 16.94 1.58
N ASP A 194 -21.41 17.65 0.46
CA ASP A 194 -22.14 18.92 0.35
C ASP A 194 -23.63 18.65 0.08
N ASP A 195 -24.51 19.59 0.45
CA ASP A 195 -25.97 19.51 0.36
C ASP A 195 -26.48 19.33 -1.10
N GLY A 196 -25.59 19.50 -2.07
CA GLY A 196 -25.86 19.37 -3.51
C GLY A 196 -25.18 18.17 -4.16
N THR A 197 -25.43 16.94 -3.70
CA THR A 197 -25.06 15.66 -4.36
C THR A 197 -23.57 15.40 -4.70
N ASN A 198 -22.70 16.39 -4.56
CA ASN A 198 -21.29 16.32 -4.89
C ASN A 198 -20.47 16.13 -3.60
N PHE A 199 -19.52 15.20 -3.69
CA PHE A 199 -18.55 14.96 -2.65
C PHE A 199 -17.55 16.14 -2.56
N ALA A 200 -17.47 16.80 -1.42
CA ALA A 200 -16.50 17.86 -1.15
C ALA A 200 -15.27 17.25 -0.45
N ALA A 201 -14.31 16.79 -1.25
CA ALA A 201 -13.04 16.27 -0.75
C ALA A 201 -12.16 17.43 -0.24
N THR A 202 -11.74 17.37 1.02
CA THR A 202 -10.69 18.25 1.52
C THR A 202 -9.36 17.53 1.40
N ILE A 203 -8.53 17.98 0.45
CA ILE A 203 -7.17 17.49 0.25
C ILE A 203 -6.20 18.62 0.54
N SER A 204 -5.53 18.51 1.69
CA SER A 204 -4.58 19.50 2.18
C SER A 204 -3.20 18.92 2.48
N SER A 205 -3.05 17.59 2.41
CA SER A 205 -1.80 16.91 2.75
C SER A 205 -1.22 16.07 1.61
N ARG A 206 0.08 15.77 1.73
CA ARG A 206 0.83 14.94 0.80
C ARG A 206 0.21 13.55 0.63
N PRO A 207 0.37 12.91 -0.54
CA PRO A 207 0.02 11.50 -0.70
C PRO A 207 0.80 10.64 0.29
N MET A 208 0.09 9.90 1.14
CA MET A 208 0.69 8.94 2.07
C MET A 208 0.84 7.59 1.38
N THR A 209 1.81 7.47 0.48
CA THR A 209 2.04 6.23 -0.29
C THR A 209 2.75 5.18 0.54
N TRP A 210 2.43 3.90 0.32
CA TRP A 210 3.14 2.78 0.92
C TRP A 210 4.63 2.75 0.51
N LYS A 211 4.94 3.17 -0.73
CA LYS A 211 6.32 3.30 -1.23
C LYS A 211 7.19 4.22 -0.39
N ALA A 212 6.79 5.49 -0.21
CA ALA A 212 7.54 6.45 0.58
C ALA A 212 7.68 6.00 2.04
N HIS A 213 6.65 5.35 2.58
CA HIS A 213 6.71 4.72 3.89
C HIS A 213 7.82 3.67 3.97
N GLU A 214 7.84 2.70 3.06
CA GLU A 214 8.81 1.60 3.09
C GLU A 214 10.24 2.09 2.86
N ILE A 215 10.46 3.04 1.94
CA ILE A 215 11.79 3.62 1.71
C ILE A 215 12.35 4.22 3.00
N LEU A 216 11.52 4.89 3.81
CA LEU A 216 11.94 5.39 5.11
C LEU A 216 12.06 4.28 6.17
N ASN A 217 11.12 3.33 6.16
CA ASN A 217 11.02 2.30 7.17
C ASN A 217 12.17 1.29 7.10
N VAL A 218 12.39 0.69 5.93
CA VAL A 218 13.41 -0.35 5.74
C VAL A 218 14.64 0.15 4.98
N GLY A 219 14.57 1.32 4.33
CA GLY A 219 15.73 1.93 3.66
C GLY A 219 16.39 3.06 4.44
N GLY A 220 15.74 3.59 5.48
CA GLY A 220 16.26 4.67 6.32
C GLY A 220 16.30 6.05 5.65
N VAL A 221 15.76 6.19 4.43
CA VAL A 221 15.78 7.45 3.66
C VAL A 221 14.42 8.13 3.68
N ASN A 222 14.35 9.39 4.11
CA ASN A 222 13.10 10.13 4.11
C ASN A 222 12.84 10.80 2.74
N VAL A 223 12.01 10.13 1.94
CA VAL A 223 11.59 10.62 0.61
C VAL A 223 10.21 11.28 0.59
N PHE A 224 9.57 11.43 1.75
CA PHE A 224 8.30 12.16 1.80
C PHE A 224 8.51 13.65 1.50
N SER A 225 7.56 14.25 0.79
CA SER A 225 7.44 15.70 0.66
C SER A 225 6.99 16.36 1.97
N PRO A 226 7.08 17.69 2.13
CA PRO A 226 6.47 18.39 3.25
C PRO A 226 4.98 18.04 3.40
N ALA A 227 4.48 17.97 4.64
CA ALA A 227 3.13 17.48 4.95
C ALA A 227 2.01 18.20 4.19
N ASN A 228 2.15 19.50 3.90
CA ASN A 228 1.18 20.34 3.21
C ASN A 228 1.31 20.34 1.66
N THR A 229 2.11 19.43 1.10
CA THR A 229 2.32 19.34 -0.35
C THR A 229 1.13 18.67 -1.02
N THR A 230 0.64 19.21 -2.13
CA THR A 230 -0.35 18.53 -3.00
C THR A 230 0.07 18.74 -4.46
N PHE A 231 -0.42 17.91 -5.37
CA PHE A 231 -0.08 18.04 -6.80
C PHE A 231 -1.31 18.35 -7.64
N SER A 232 -1.13 19.23 -8.61
CA SER A 232 -2.20 19.72 -9.48
C SER A 232 -2.25 19.00 -10.83
N SER A 233 -1.29 18.09 -11.07
CA SER A 233 -1.18 17.31 -12.30
C SER A 233 -0.54 15.94 -12.06
N THR A 234 -0.86 15.00 -12.94
CA THR A 234 -0.25 13.67 -13.02
C THR A 234 1.24 13.78 -13.35
N ALA A 235 1.63 14.67 -14.26
CA ALA A 235 3.03 14.90 -14.61
C ALA A 235 3.88 15.32 -13.38
N GLU A 236 3.42 16.30 -12.61
CA GLU A 236 4.12 16.75 -11.38
C GLU A 236 4.26 15.60 -10.37
N TYR A 237 3.19 14.83 -10.17
CA TYR A 237 3.19 13.71 -9.23
C TYR A 237 4.11 12.57 -9.67
N LEU A 238 4.04 12.13 -10.93
CA LEU A 238 4.90 11.05 -11.42
C LEU A 238 6.38 11.45 -11.41
N GLN A 239 6.69 12.71 -11.74
CA GLN A 239 8.04 13.23 -11.61
C GLN A 239 8.50 13.23 -10.14
N HIS A 240 7.62 13.62 -9.21
CA HIS A 240 7.91 13.56 -7.79
C HIS A 240 8.22 12.13 -7.32
N VAL A 241 7.42 11.14 -7.69
CA VAL A 241 7.65 9.74 -7.30
C VAL A 241 8.94 9.19 -7.93
N ALA A 242 9.24 9.51 -9.19
CA ALA A 242 10.51 9.12 -9.80
C ALA A 242 11.73 9.75 -9.10
N GLU A 243 11.59 10.98 -8.58
CA GLU A 243 12.63 11.61 -7.76
C GLU A 243 12.78 10.94 -6.39
N GLN A 244 11.71 10.36 -5.82
CA GLN A 244 11.82 9.56 -4.59
C GLN A 244 12.73 8.34 -4.79
N ASP A 245 12.56 7.61 -5.90
CA ASP A 245 13.42 6.47 -6.24
C ASP A 245 14.87 6.91 -6.47
N TRP A 246 15.05 8.03 -7.16
CA TRP A 246 16.38 8.60 -7.40
C TRP A 246 17.09 8.97 -6.09
N ARG A 247 16.39 9.66 -5.19
CA ARG A 247 16.90 10.00 -3.86
C ARG A 247 17.20 8.76 -3.03
N HIS A 248 16.32 7.77 -3.07
CA HIS A 248 16.54 6.48 -2.40
C HIS A 248 17.84 5.82 -2.87
N LEU A 249 18.05 5.73 -4.19
CA LEU A 249 19.26 5.17 -4.78
C LEU A 249 20.54 5.92 -4.34
N ASN A 250 20.49 7.25 -4.31
CA ASN A 250 21.65 8.08 -3.95
C ASN A 250 21.95 8.02 -2.45
N GLU A 251 20.94 8.26 -1.62
CA GLU A 251 21.08 8.51 -0.18
C GLU A 251 21.25 7.21 0.64
N GLN A 252 20.60 6.09 0.27
CA GLN A 252 20.77 4.84 1.02
C GLN A 252 22.16 4.26 0.75
N LEU A 253 22.93 3.99 1.81
CA LEU A 253 24.34 3.61 1.66
C LEU A 253 24.52 2.28 0.91
N ASN A 254 23.71 1.27 1.24
CA ASN A 254 23.72 -0.06 0.62
C ASN A 254 22.68 -0.23 -0.51
N SER A 255 22.35 0.84 -1.24
CA SER A 255 21.38 0.75 -2.35
C SER A 255 21.90 -0.04 -3.56
N VAL A 256 23.19 -0.36 -3.62
CA VAL A 256 23.84 -1.13 -4.68
C VAL A 256 24.68 -2.26 -4.10
N ASP A 257 24.92 -3.34 -4.85
CA ASP A 257 25.64 -4.51 -4.34
C ASP A 257 27.14 -4.47 -4.70
N ASN A 258 27.45 -3.96 -5.89
CA ASN A 258 28.79 -3.86 -6.46
C ASN A 258 28.81 -2.84 -7.61
N GLU A 259 29.95 -2.68 -8.28
CA GLU A 259 30.10 -1.71 -9.39
C GLU A 259 29.16 -1.99 -10.56
N GLU A 260 28.96 -3.25 -10.95
CA GLU A 260 28.08 -3.62 -12.08
C GLU A 260 26.62 -3.26 -11.78
N ASP A 261 26.15 -3.62 -10.58
CA ASP A 261 24.80 -3.27 -10.13
C ASP A 261 24.61 -1.74 -9.99
N ALA A 262 25.64 -1.01 -9.54
CA ALA A 262 25.62 0.45 -9.50
C ALA A 262 25.47 1.06 -10.90
N ARG A 263 26.24 0.59 -11.89
CA ARG A 263 26.13 1.03 -13.29
C ARG A 263 24.74 0.77 -13.86
N LEU A 264 24.20 -0.43 -13.65
CA LEU A 264 22.87 -0.82 -14.12
C LEU A 264 21.78 0.03 -13.48
N LYS A 265 21.76 0.17 -12.15
CA LYS A 265 20.77 0.96 -11.42
C LYS A 265 20.80 2.43 -11.85
N TYR A 266 21.98 3.03 -11.96
CA TYR A 266 22.13 4.41 -12.43
C TYR A 266 21.50 4.60 -13.81
N THR A 267 21.89 3.75 -14.76
CA THR A 267 21.43 3.78 -16.14
C THR A 267 19.91 3.66 -16.22
N PHE A 268 19.35 2.63 -15.57
CA PHE A 268 17.91 2.36 -15.62
C PHE A 268 17.08 3.47 -14.98
N TRP A 269 17.50 4.02 -13.85
CA TRP A 269 16.78 5.12 -13.20
C TRP A 269 16.87 6.44 -13.97
N ARG A 270 18.01 6.74 -14.61
CA ARG A 270 18.12 7.91 -15.49
C ARG A 270 17.28 7.76 -16.75
N VAL A 271 17.20 6.57 -17.34
CA VAL A 271 16.25 6.30 -18.44
C VAL A 271 14.82 6.43 -17.93
N PHE A 272 14.48 5.84 -16.79
CA PHE A 272 13.14 5.91 -16.22
C PHE A 272 12.66 7.35 -15.99
N GLN A 273 13.51 8.22 -15.43
CA GLN A 273 13.22 9.66 -15.28
C GLN A 273 12.94 10.34 -16.64
N LYS A 274 13.71 10.02 -17.69
CA LYS A 274 13.47 10.52 -19.06
C LYS A 274 12.17 10.00 -19.67
N LEU A 275 11.69 8.83 -19.23
CA LEU A 275 10.45 8.22 -19.71
C LEU A 275 9.19 8.80 -19.04
N VAL A 276 9.30 9.40 -17.85
CA VAL A 276 8.14 9.94 -17.09
C VAL A 276 7.18 10.74 -17.97
N PRO A 277 7.63 11.74 -18.77
CA PRO A 277 6.70 12.53 -19.59
C PRO A 277 5.99 11.72 -20.68
N ARG A 278 6.58 10.62 -21.15
CA ARG A 278 6.01 9.74 -22.19
C ARG A 278 4.85 8.90 -21.68
N PHE A 279 4.78 8.69 -20.36
CA PHE A 279 3.75 7.90 -19.70
C PHE A 279 2.68 8.75 -19.01
N VAL A 280 2.68 10.06 -19.20
CA VAL A 280 1.58 10.94 -18.78
C VAL A 280 0.50 10.93 -19.85
N SER A 281 -0.72 10.54 -19.48
CA SER A 281 -1.89 10.69 -20.33
C SER A 281 -2.33 12.16 -20.36
N HIS A 282 -2.29 12.78 -21.54
CA HIS A 282 -2.58 14.21 -21.67
C HIS A 282 -4.01 14.55 -21.26
N ASP A 283 -4.98 13.70 -21.61
CA ASP A 283 -6.40 13.89 -21.31
C ASP A 283 -6.69 13.82 -19.81
N TYR A 284 -5.84 13.14 -19.04
CA TYR A 284 -6.00 12.92 -17.60
C TYR A 284 -4.89 13.58 -16.76
N ASP A 285 -4.09 14.48 -17.35
CA ASP A 285 -3.00 15.13 -16.62
C ASP A 285 -3.55 15.99 -15.48
N ARG A 286 -4.64 16.72 -15.71
CA ARG A 286 -5.28 17.59 -14.72
C ARG A 286 -6.45 16.94 -13.98
N GLY A 287 -6.55 15.61 -14.03
CA GLY A 287 -7.60 14.82 -13.42
C GLY A 287 -8.69 14.36 -14.41
N PRO A 288 -9.82 13.81 -13.91
CA PRO A 288 -10.14 13.66 -12.49
C PRO A 288 -9.14 12.77 -11.76
N PHE A 289 -8.82 13.11 -10.52
CA PHE A 289 -8.03 12.23 -9.65
C PHE A 289 -8.95 11.26 -8.93
N LYS A 290 -8.46 10.04 -8.64
CA LYS A 290 -9.24 8.95 -8.04
C LYS A 290 -8.68 8.51 -6.72
N LEU A 291 -9.52 7.91 -5.88
CA LEU A 291 -9.07 7.28 -4.63
C LEU A 291 -8.26 6.03 -4.96
N ILE A 292 -6.97 6.06 -4.64
CA ILE A 292 -6.06 4.92 -4.71
C ILE A 292 -5.75 4.50 -3.27
N CYS A 293 -5.76 3.20 -3.01
CA CYS A 293 -5.28 2.61 -1.77
C CYS A 293 -4.22 1.57 -2.15
N ASP A 294 -2.96 1.82 -1.77
CA ASP A 294 -1.83 0.97 -2.15
C ASP A 294 -1.94 -0.45 -1.58
N ASP A 295 -2.75 -0.66 -0.54
CA ASP A 295 -3.00 -1.94 0.14
C ASP A 295 -4.40 -2.53 -0.13
N PHE A 296 -5.14 -1.97 -1.10
CA PHE A 296 -6.43 -2.53 -1.50
C PHE A 296 -6.24 -3.89 -2.19
N GLY A 297 -6.83 -4.94 -1.64
CA GLY A 297 -6.82 -6.27 -2.24
C GLY A 297 -7.31 -7.37 -1.29
N PRO A 298 -7.31 -8.64 -1.74
CA PRO A 298 -7.84 -9.77 -0.98
C PRO A 298 -7.21 -10.00 0.41
N SER A 299 -5.99 -9.54 0.64
CA SER A 299 -5.35 -9.56 1.97
C SER A 299 -6.13 -8.82 3.04
N ASN A 300 -6.88 -7.79 2.65
CA ASN A 300 -7.60 -6.89 3.54
C ASN A 300 -9.12 -7.04 3.37
N MET A 301 -9.57 -8.21 2.93
CA MET A 301 -10.99 -8.51 2.72
C MET A 301 -11.40 -9.75 3.50
N MET A 302 -12.68 -9.79 3.90
CA MET A 302 -13.25 -10.91 4.63
C MET A 302 -14.57 -11.32 4.01
N VAL A 303 -14.77 -12.63 3.91
CA VAL A 303 -16.00 -13.24 3.39
C VAL A 303 -16.86 -13.81 4.50
N ASN A 304 -18.17 -13.89 4.27
CA ASN A 304 -19.12 -14.47 5.22
C ASN A 304 -18.81 -15.92 5.56
N ASN A 305 -18.41 -16.72 4.56
CA ASN A 305 -17.97 -18.11 4.70
C ASN A 305 -17.25 -18.59 3.42
N THR A 306 -16.65 -19.77 3.46
CA THR A 306 -15.87 -20.37 2.36
C THR A 306 -16.70 -21.00 1.24
N LYS A 307 -18.04 -20.90 1.28
CA LYS A 307 -18.95 -21.44 0.25
C LYS A 307 -19.58 -20.34 -0.58
N ASP A 308 -20.13 -19.31 0.08
CA ASP A 308 -20.81 -18.21 -0.60
C ASP A 308 -19.83 -17.12 -1.07
N LEU A 309 -18.67 -17.02 -0.41
CA LEU A 309 -17.60 -16.06 -0.73
C LEU A 309 -18.07 -14.60 -0.83
N LYS A 310 -19.15 -14.24 -0.13
CA LYS A 310 -19.65 -12.86 -0.11
C LYS A 310 -18.75 -12.01 0.76
N ILE A 311 -18.14 -10.97 0.19
CA ILE A 311 -17.31 -10.01 0.92
C ILE A 311 -18.22 -9.22 1.86
N VAL A 312 -17.93 -9.31 3.16
CA VAL A 312 -18.67 -8.64 4.25
C VAL A 312 -17.84 -7.57 4.96
N ALA A 313 -16.55 -7.47 4.64
CA ALA A 313 -15.70 -6.40 5.11
C ALA A 313 -14.52 -6.13 4.16
N VAL A 314 -14.19 -4.85 3.98
CA VAL A 314 -12.94 -4.36 3.40
C VAL A 314 -12.26 -3.47 4.44
N PHE A 315 -11.09 -3.90 4.88
CA PHE A 315 -10.28 -3.30 5.95
C PHE A 315 -9.11 -2.51 5.37
N ASP A 316 -8.30 -1.95 6.28
CA ASP A 316 -6.97 -1.42 6.01
C ASP A 316 -6.95 -0.43 4.82
N TRP A 317 -7.77 0.62 4.93
CA TRP A 317 -7.72 1.80 4.05
C TRP A 317 -6.54 2.73 4.36
N GLU A 318 -5.51 2.19 5.02
CA GLU A 318 -4.22 2.83 5.16
C GLU A 318 -3.55 3.01 3.79
N TRP A 319 -2.65 3.99 3.70
CA TRP A 319 -1.96 4.32 2.44
C TRP A 319 -2.90 4.77 1.30
N SER A 320 -4.04 5.35 1.67
CA SER A 320 -5.00 5.89 0.71
C SER A 320 -4.70 7.35 0.36
N TYR A 321 -4.83 7.69 -0.92
CA TYR A 321 -4.65 9.05 -1.43
C TYR A 321 -5.46 9.25 -2.71
N ALA A 322 -5.79 10.49 -3.03
CA ALA A 322 -6.21 10.86 -4.37
C ALA A 322 -5.01 10.84 -5.30
N GLY A 323 -5.07 10.07 -6.38
CA GLY A 323 -3.98 9.87 -7.33
C GLY A 323 -4.42 9.91 -8.80
N PRO A 324 -3.46 9.80 -9.74
CA PRO A 324 -3.73 9.83 -11.17
C PRO A 324 -4.74 8.78 -11.63
N TYR A 325 -5.66 9.14 -12.54
CA TYR A 325 -6.63 8.19 -13.08
C TYR A 325 -5.98 7.02 -13.83
N GLN A 326 -4.92 7.30 -14.60
CA GLN A 326 -4.16 6.27 -15.32
C GLN A 326 -3.51 5.23 -14.39
N LEU A 327 -3.18 5.63 -13.16
CA LEU A 327 -2.61 4.76 -12.14
C LEU A 327 -3.72 3.91 -11.51
N PHE A 328 -4.88 4.50 -11.22
CA PHE A 328 -6.08 3.77 -10.79
C PHE A 328 -6.52 2.69 -11.81
N CYS A 329 -6.39 2.98 -13.11
CA CYS A 329 -6.72 2.03 -14.18
C CYS A 329 -5.66 0.95 -14.41
N CYS A 330 -4.51 1.02 -13.73
CA CYS A 330 -3.45 0.04 -13.90
C CYS A 330 -3.88 -1.31 -13.30
N PRO A 331 -3.60 -2.44 -13.97
CA PRO A 331 -3.79 -3.78 -13.44
C PRO A 331 -3.32 -3.93 -11.98
N PRO A 332 -4.11 -4.55 -11.10
CA PRO A 332 -3.74 -4.65 -9.69
C PRO A 332 -2.51 -5.52 -9.46
N ARG A 333 -1.67 -5.15 -8.48
CA ARG A 333 -0.46 -5.90 -8.13
C ARG A 333 -0.74 -7.20 -7.36
N TRP A 334 -1.93 -7.36 -6.79
CA TRP A 334 -2.27 -8.44 -5.87
C TRP A 334 -2.90 -9.67 -6.54
N LEU A 335 -3.06 -9.71 -7.87
CA LEU A 335 -3.77 -10.79 -8.58
C LEU A 335 -3.24 -12.20 -8.28
N VAL A 336 -1.97 -12.34 -7.93
CA VAL A 336 -1.35 -13.60 -7.48
C VAL A 336 -0.73 -13.49 -6.07
N PHE A 337 -1.09 -12.46 -5.29
CA PHE A 337 -0.49 -12.04 -4.01
C PHE A 337 0.99 -11.63 -4.07
N ASP A 338 1.85 -12.44 -4.69
CA ASP A 338 3.25 -12.11 -4.93
C ASP A 338 3.33 -11.01 -5.99
N ARG A 339 3.91 -9.85 -5.63
CA ARG A 339 3.84 -8.66 -6.49
C ARG A 339 4.82 -8.78 -7.65
N PRO A 340 4.47 -8.33 -8.89
CA PRO A 340 5.37 -8.44 -10.03
C PRO A 340 6.77 -7.84 -9.82
N ASN A 341 6.86 -6.79 -9.00
CA ASN A 341 8.09 -6.12 -8.64
C ASN A 341 9.09 -7.01 -7.88
N GLN A 342 8.63 -8.11 -7.28
CA GLN A 342 9.46 -9.08 -6.54
C GLN A 342 9.97 -10.22 -7.42
N TRP A 343 9.59 -10.27 -8.70
CA TRP A 343 9.98 -11.35 -9.61
C TRP A 343 11.28 -10.98 -10.32
N ALA A 344 12.32 -11.80 -10.13
CA ALA A 344 13.63 -11.58 -10.77
C ALA A 344 13.70 -12.08 -12.23
N TYR A 345 12.77 -12.96 -12.61
CA TYR A 345 12.69 -13.52 -13.95
C TYR A 345 11.23 -13.88 -14.29
N GLU A 346 10.96 -14.02 -15.57
CA GLU A 346 9.67 -14.49 -16.06
C GLU A 346 9.52 -16.00 -15.80
N ASP A 347 8.45 -16.38 -15.12
CA ASP A 347 8.09 -17.75 -14.83
C ASP A 347 6.56 -17.93 -14.83
N GLU A 348 6.07 -19.02 -14.23
CA GLU A 348 4.65 -19.32 -14.12
C GLU A 348 3.81 -18.21 -13.44
N ARG A 349 4.43 -17.37 -12.60
CA ARG A 349 3.75 -16.25 -11.92
C ARG A 349 3.19 -15.26 -12.92
N LEU A 350 3.94 -14.95 -13.97
CA LEU A 350 3.50 -14.02 -15.02
C LEU A 350 2.31 -14.60 -15.79
N GLN A 351 2.33 -15.89 -16.12
CA GLN A 351 1.23 -16.55 -16.82
C GLN A 351 -0.05 -16.56 -15.97
N ARG A 352 0.08 -16.87 -14.68
CA ARG A 352 -1.03 -16.84 -13.72
C ARG A 352 -1.56 -15.43 -13.49
N TYR A 353 -0.68 -14.44 -13.43
CA TYR A 353 -1.05 -13.03 -13.35
C TYR A 353 -1.88 -12.59 -14.55
N ILE A 354 -1.46 -12.94 -15.77
CA ILE A 354 -2.21 -12.64 -17.00
C ILE A 354 -3.58 -13.34 -16.98
N LYS A 355 -3.64 -14.62 -16.61
CA LYS A 355 -4.91 -15.38 -16.47
C LYS A 355 -5.89 -14.65 -15.53
N TYR A 356 -5.43 -14.28 -14.34
CA TYR A 356 -6.30 -13.60 -13.36
C TYR A 356 -6.63 -12.16 -13.75
N LEU A 357 -5.75 -11.48 -14.47
CA LEU A 357 -6.04 -10.17 -15.05
C LEU A 357 -7.19 -10.28 -16.05
N ASP A 358 -7.18 -11.29 -16.94
CA ASP A 358 -8.27 -11.53 -17.89
C ASP A 358 -9.59 -11.80 -17.18
N ILE A 359 -9.58 -12.58 -16.10
CA ILE A 359 -10.79 -12.85 -15.28
C ILE A 359 -11.30 -11.55 -14.62
N LEU A 360 -10.42 -10.73 -14.06
CA LEU A 360 -10.80 -9.46 -13.43
C LEU A 360 -11.41 -8.51 -14.47
N ILE A 361 -10.81 -8.42 -15.66
CA ILE A 361 -11.35 -7.53 -16.68
C ILE A 361 -12.71 -8.03 -17.17
N GLN A 362 -12.90 -9.33 -17.37
CA GLN A 362 -14.22 -9.87 -17.71
C GLN A 362 -15.27 -9.55 -16.64
N ALA A 363 -14.88 -9.60 -15.36
CA ALA A 363 -15.73 -9.19 -14.26
C ALA A 363 -16.08 -7.68 -14.34
N LEU A 364 -15.10 -6.82 -14.59
CA LEU A 364 -15.32 -5.37 -14.80
C LEU A 364 -16.28 -5.10 -15.97
N GLU A 365 -16.08 -5.74 -17.13
CA GLU A 365 -16.95 -5.55 -18.29
C GLU A 365 -18.39 -5.95 -18.00
N LYS A 366 -18.58 -7.04 -17.25
CA LYS A 366 -19.91 -7.50 -16.86
C LYS A 366 -20.58 -6.56 -15.88
N GLU A 367 -19.87 -6.14 -14.83
CA GLU A 367 -20.41 -5.20 -13.85
C GLU A 367 -20.71 -3.83 -14.48
N GLU A 368 -19.86 -3.34 -15.40
CA GLU A 368 -20.12 -2.10 -16.14
C GLU A 368 -21.44 -2.16 -16.95
N VAL A 369 -21.80 -3.33 -17.48
CA VAL A 369 -23.08 -3.53 -18.19
C VAL A 369 -24.23 -3.67 -17.20
N ASP A 370 -24.06 -4.45 -16.13
CA ASP A 370 -25.12 -4.81 -15.18
C ASP A 370 -25.52 -3.64 -14.25
N THR A 371 -24.59 -2.73 -13.90
CA THR A 371 -24.82 -1.61 -12.96
C THR A 371 -25.27 -0.30 -13.63
N SER A 372 -25.43 -0.26 -14.96
CA SER A 372 -25.57 1.01 -15.70
C SER A 372 -26.99 1.61 -15.72
N GLN A 373 -27.16 2.75 -15.04
CA GLN A 373 -28.15 3.78 -15.39
C GLN A 373 -27.54 4.95 -16.18
N ASP A 374 -26.21 5.14 -16.15
CA ASP A 374 -25.46 6.12 -16.95
C ASP A 374 -24.14 5.46 -17.38
N VAL A 375 -24.03 5.12 -18.67
CA VAL A 375 -22.87 4.41 -19.22
C VAL A 375 -21.82 5.44 -19.62
N ALA A 376 -20.70 5.49 -18.92
CA ALA A 376 -19.52 6.21 -19.41
C ALA A 376 -19.18 5.73 -20.84
N PRO A 377 -18.69 6.61 -21.74
CA PRO A 377 -18.24 6.21 -23.06
C PRO A 377 -17.34 4.96 -22.99
N MET A 378 -17.46 4.06 -23.97
CA MET A 378 -16.76 2.78 -23.93
C MET A 378 -15.24 2.96 -23.75
N GLU A 379 -14.68 4.00 -24.36
CA GLU A 379 -13.27 4.37 -24.28
C GLU A 379 -12.83 4.82 -22.88
N GLU A 380 -13.77 5.27 -22.05
CA GLU A 380 -13.55 5.75 -20.67
C GLU A 380 -13.86 4.69 -19.61
N ARG A 381 -14.32 3.50 -20.02
CA ARG A 381 -14.62 2.40 -19.10
C ARG A 381 -13.35 1.89 -18.44
N LEU A 382 -13.45 1.53 -17.16
CA LEU A 382 -12.32 1.02 -16.39
C LEU A 382 -11.77 -0.26 -17.00
N SER A 383 -12.65 -1.16 -17.47
CA SER A 383 -12.25 -2.37 -18.18
C SER A 383 -11.43 -2.09 -19.44
N THR A 384 -11.86 -1.11 -20.24
CA THR A 384 -11.22 -0.72 -21.50
C THR A 384 -9.91 0.00 -21.25
N MET A 385 -9.87 0.89 -20.27
CA MET A 385 -8.65 1.57 -19.84
C MET A 385 -7.62 0.58 -19.29
N MET A 386 -8.04 -0.41 -18.50
CA MET A 386 -7.16 -1.45 -17.97
C MET A 386 -6.61 -2.37 -19.07
N LYS A 387 -7.45 -2.79 -20.03
CA LYS A 387 -7.02 -3.51 -21.25
C LYS A 387 -6.08 -2.67 -22.13
N GLY A 388 -6.29 -1.36 -22.12
CA GLY A 388 -5.62 -0.39 -22.99
C GLY A 388 -4.20 -0.04 -22.58
N GLN A 389 -3.71 -0.52 -21.43
CA GLN A 389 -2.36 -0.28 -20.89
C GLN A 389 -1.27 -0.96 -21.76
N LYS A 390 -1.09 -0.48 -22.99
CA LYS A 390 -0.12 -0.97 -23.98
C LYS A 390 1.25 -0.28 -23.83
N GLY A 391 2.24 -0.75 -24.58
CA GLY A 391 3.52 -0.03 -24.73
C GLY A 391 4.31 0.15 -23.44
N GLY A 392 4.17 -0.77 -22.48
CA GLY A 392 4.91 -0.72 -21.21
C GLY A 392 4.24 0.09 -20.11
N GLN A 393 3.07 0.69 -20.35
CA GLN A 393 2.41 1.61 -19.40
C GLN A 393 2.10 0.95 -18.05
N MET A 394 1.54 -0.26 -18.05
CA MET A 394 1.32 -1.04 -16.84
C MET A 394 2.64 -1.23 -16.07
N TRP A 395 3.70 -1.65 -16.75
CA TRP A 395 4.99 -1.93 -16.12
C TRP A 395 5.66 -0.67 -15.55
N PHE A 396 5.51 0.47 -16.24
CA PHE A 396 5.90 1.78 -15.72
C PHE A 396 5.16 2.11 -14.41
N HIS A 397 3.84 1.95 -14.39
CA HIS A 397 3.02 2.19 -13.19
C HIS A 397 3.36 1.25 -12.03
N HIS A 398 3.69 -0.02 -12.31
CA HIS A 398 4.16 -0.94 -11.29
C HIS A 398 5.47 -0.46 -10.63
N ILE A 399 6.39 0.13 -11.42
CA ILE A 399 7.63 0.72 -10.87
C ILE A 399 7.32 1.97 -10.04
N ILE A 400 6.37 2.80 -10.47
CA ILE A 400 5.89 3.97 -9.70
C ILE A 400 5.34 3.55 -8.32
N TRP A 401 4.52 2.49 -8.25
CA TRP A 401 3.86 2.05 -7.03
C TRP A 401 4.77 1.38 -5.99
N GLU A 402 5.77 0.62 -6.41
CA GLU A 402 6.62 -0.14 -5.49
C GLU A 402 7.92 0.63 -5.19
N GLY A 403 8.41 0.53 -3.95
CA GLY A 403 9.79 0.89 -3.63
C GLY A 403 10.76 -0.26 -3.93
N PHE A 404 12.06 -0.03 -3.73
CA PHE A 404 13.10 -1.08 -3.80
C PHE A 404 13.23 -1.82 -5.15
N ASN A 405 12.67 -1.28 -6.24
CA ASN A 405 12.82 -1.86 -7.56
C ASN A 405 14.31 -2.00 -7.96
N GLY A 406 14.57 -2.92 -8.88
CA GLY A 406 15.89 -3.13 -9.47
C GLY A 406 15.79 -3.39 -10.96
N PRO A 407 16.86 -3.12 -11.75
CA PRO A 407 16.87 -3.35 -13.20
C PRO A 407 16.50 -4.78 -13.63
N THR A 408 16.70 -5.74 -12.73
CA THR A 408 16.44 -7.16 -12.94
C THR A 408 15.00 -7.57 -12.66
N CYS A 409 14.15 -6.74 -12.05
CA CYS A 409 12.77 -7.13 -11.79
C CYS A 409 11.94 -7.15 -13.09
N VAL A 410 10.93 -8.03 -13.13
CA VAL A 410 10.07 -8.21 -14.30
C VAL A 410 9.46 -6.89 -14.82
N PRO A 411 8.96 -5.96 -13.98
CA PRO A 411 8.49 -4.66 -14.46
C PRO A 411 9.53 -3.87 -15.27
N PHE A 412 10.79 -3.82 -14.83
CA PHE A 412 11.84 -3.13 -15.59
C PHE A 412 12.20 -3.85 -16.88
N GLN A 413 12.30 -5.18 -16.86
CA GLN A 413 12.57 -5.99 -18.06
C GLN A 413 11.48 -5.77 -19.11
N LYS A 414 10.21 -5.81 -18.69
CA LYS A 414 9.06 -5.61 -19.57
C LYS A 414 8.92 -4.17 -20.05
N LEU A 415 9.23 -3.18 -19.22
CA LEU A 415 9.28 -1.78 -19.64
C LEU A 415 10.36 -1.56 -20.71
N ARG A 416 11.58 -2.05 -20.48
CA ARG A 416 12.68 -1.98 -21.46
C ARG A 416 12.30 -2.63 -22.78
N ALA A 417 11.70 -3.83 -22.74
CA ALA A 417 11.25 -4.52 -23.95
C ALA A 417 10.14 -3.78 -24.71
N ALA A 418 9.33 -2.97 -24.02
CA ALA A 418 8.22 -2.24 -24.60
C ALA A 418 8.60 -0.84 -25.14
N VAL A 419 9.77 -0.32 -24.77
CA VAL A 419 10.25 1.02 -25.17
C VAL A 419 11.35 0.85 -26.22
N PRO A 420 11.08 1.11 -27.52
CA PRO A 420 12.02 0.77 -28.60
C PRO A 420 13.39 1.47 -28.52
N ASP A 421 13.43 2.71 -28.02
CA ASP A 421 14.63 3.52 -27.88
C ASP A 421 15.24 3.46 -26.47
N PHE A 422 14.84 2.50 -25.62
CA PHE A 422 15.34 2.40 -24.24
C PHE A 422 16.88 2.30 -24.20
N ASP A 423 17.44 1.43 -25.04
CA ASP A 423 18.88 1.19 -25.10
C ASP A 423 19.64 2.39 -25.71
N GLU A 424 19.02 3.14 -26.60
CA GLU A 424 19.57 4.39 -27.13
C GLU A 424 19.62 5.48 -26.03
N LEU A 425 18.54 5.60 -25.24
CA LEU A 425 18.49 6.52 -24.10
C LEU A 425 19.52 6.17 -23.03
N ALA A 426 19.77 4.88 -22.82
CA ALA A 426 20.79 4.36 -21.92
C ALA A 426 22.19 4.69 -22.43
N ALA A 427 22.48 4.40 -23.71
CA ALA A 427 23.77 4.68 -24.34
C ALA A 427 24.09 6.19 -24.44
N ALA A 428 23.06 7.04 -24.40
CA ALA A 428 23.22 8.50 -24.39
C ALA A 428 23.60 9.09 -23.02
N ILE A 429 23.69 8.27 -21.97
CA ILE A 429 24.15 8.72 -20.64
C ILE A 429 25.68 8.84 -20.66
N PRO A 430 26.27 9.96 -20.24
CA PRO A 430 27.73 10.11 -20.21
C PRO A 430 28.38 9.09 -19.26
N GLU A 431 29.39 8.37 -19.76
CA GLU A 431 30.11 7.37 -18.94
C GLU A 431 30.76 8.00 -17.70
N GLU A 432 31.22 9.26 -17.79
CA GLU A 432 31.79 10.00 -16.67
C GLU A 432 30.80 10.17 -15.50
N GLU A 433 29.52 10.41 -15.80
CA GLU A 433 28.45 10.51 -14.78
C GLU A 433 28.23 9.16 -14.09
N ILE A 434 28.31 8.06 -14.85
CA ILE A 434 28.17 6.70 -14.33
C ILE A 434 29.36 6.34 -13.44
N ASP A 435 30.58 6.62 -13.90
CA ASP A 435 31.82 6.34 -13.16
C ASP A 435 31.88 7.12 -11.83
N GLU A 436 31.49 8.39 -11.83
CA GLU A 436 31.42 9.20 -10.61
C GLU A 436 30.41 8.64 -9.60
N PHE A 437 29.24 8.23 -10.08
CA PHE A 437 28.24 7.58 -9.24
C PHE A 437 28.75 6.25 -8.68
N VAL A 438 29.34 5.38 -9.51
CA VAL A 438 29.89 4.09 -9.09
C VAL A 438 30.94 4.29 -7.99
N LYS A 439 31.88 5.21 -8.19
CA LYS A 439 32.90 5.55 -7.18
C LYS A 439 32.26 5.97 -5.86
N THR A 440 31.25 6.84 -5.92
CA THR A 440 30.51 7.31 -4.74
C THR A 440 29.83 6.15 -4.02
N LYS A 441 29.14 5.27 -4.75
CA LYS A 441 28.44 4.13 -4.15
C LYS A 441 29.39 3.08 -3.58
N MET A 442 30.55 2.86 -4.18
CA MET A 442 31.54 1.95 -3.61
C MET A 442 32.08 2.47 -2.29
N GLN A 443 32.25 3.80 -2.14
CA GLN A 443 32.57 4.40 -0.85
C GLN A 443 31.40 4.23 0.15
N HIS A 444 30.16 4.47 -0.28
CA HIS A 444 28.99 4.26 0.59
C HIS A 444 28.89 2.81 1.10
N LEU A 445 29.27 1.81 0.30
CA LEU A 445 29.29 0.41 0.76
C LEU A 445 30.34 0.15 1.82
N ILE A 446 31.50 0.81 1.74
CA ILE A 446 32.52 0.75 2.80
C ILE A 446 31.96 1.38 4.08
N ASP A 447 31.35 2.56 3.96
CA ASP A 447 30.77 3.28 5.10
C ASP A 447 29.61 2.50 5.74
N TYR A 448 28.78 1.84 4.91
CA TYR A 448 27.70 0.97 5.37
C TYR A 448 28.23 -0.23 6.16
N LYS A 449 29.27 -0.91 5.67
CA LYS A 449 29.88 -2.04 6.39
C LYS A 449 30.44 -1.61 7.75
N ASN A 450 31.14 -0.48 7.79
CA ASN A 450 31.64 0.10 9.05
C ASN A 450 30.49 0.44 10.01
N LYS A 451 29.40 1.03 9.51
CA LYS A 451 28.19 1.33 10.30
C LYS A 451 27.58 0.04 10.86
N LEU A 452 27.41 -0.98 10.02
CA LEU A 452 26.81 -2.26 10.40
C LEU A 452 27.65 -3.00 11.45
N ASP A 453 28.98 -3.00 11.30
CA ASP A 453 29.90 -3.61 12.26
C ASP A 453 29.82 -2.90 13.63
N ALA A 454 29.78 -1.57 13.65
CA ALA A 454 29.59 -0.80 14.87
C ALA A 454 28.25 -1.14 15.58
N TYR A 455 27.18 -1.38 14.81
CA TYR A 455 25.91 -1.87 15.34
C TYR A 455 26.02 -3.28 15.93
N GLY A 456 26.73 -4.18 15.24
CA GLY A 456 26.97 -5.54 15.71
C GLY A 456 27.74 -5.59 17.03
N ASP A 457 28.73 -4.72 17.19
CA ASP A 457 29.50 -4.62 18.43
C ASP A 457 28.70 -3.96 19.56
N ALA A 458 27.92 -2.92 19.26
CA ALA A 458 27.00 -2.33 20.25
C ALA A 458 25.95 -3.35 20.75
N ALA A 459 25.41 -4.18 19.87
CA ALA A 459 24.44 -5.22 20.24
C ALA A 459 25.07 -6.35 21.08
N LYS A 460 26.38 -6.63 20.93
CA LYS A 460 27.11 -7.56 21.79
C LYS A 460 27.41 -6.97 23.17
N CYS A 461 27.69 -5.67 23.27
CA CYS A 461 27.94 -5.00 24.54
C CYS A 461 26.68 -4.80 25.42
N LEU A 462 25.48 -4.94 24.84
CA LEU A 462 24.18 -4.82 25.53
C LEU A 462 23.58 -6.18 25.94
N ARG A 463 24.24 -7.29 25.62
CA ARG A 463 23.93 -8.64 26.15
C ARG A 463 24.84 -8.96 27.33
#